data_AF-A0A0U1P2Y2-F1
#
_entry.id   AF-A0A0U1P2Y2-F1
#
_cell.length_a   1.000
_cell.length_b   1.000
_cell.length_c   1.000
_cell.angle_alpha   90.00
_cell.angle_beta   90.00
_cell.angle_gamma   90.00
#
_symmetry.space_group_name_H-M   'P 1'
#
loop_
_entity.id
_entity.type
_entity.pdbx_description
1 polymer ?
#
loop_
_entity_poly.entity_id
_entity_poly.type
_entity_poly.pdbx_seq_one_letter_code
_entity_poly.pdbx_strand_id
1 'polypeptide(L)'
;MKQKHYKNQPSAIKLSHDGNKVAALMESGRVDEIVAEYKRTILNRIDDEYNKNTKFSNKVADQIAQFGGSWKFIIIFGIILFMWMLFNTLALTKSFHFDEAPFILLNLCLSFLAAFQAPIIMMSQNRQAARDKNESIVNFAINYRAEEEVDDMQGHLHRIEEDEMKRFEYLENELKTVKKLLLSIESEIKKSK
;
A
#
# COMPACT_ATOMS: atom_id res chain seq x y z
N MET A 1 -10.74 -30.10 61.48
CA MET A 1 -10.98 -31.51 61.13
C MET A 1 -11.62 -31.61 59.74
N LYS A 2 -10.86 -32.08 58.75
CA LYS A 2 -11.20 -33.10 57.74
C LYS A 2 -10.32 -32.92 56.50
N GLN A 3 -9.34 -33.82 56.40
CA GLN A 3 -8.56 -34.14 55.20
C GLN A 3 -9.48 -34.77 54.14
N LYS A 4 -9.17 -34.55 52.86
CA LYS A 4 -9.21 -35.59 51.82
C LYS A 4 -8.10 -35.35 50.79
N HIS A 5 -7.14 -36.28 50.78
CA HIS A 5 -6.20 -36.52 49.69
C HIS A 5 -6.92 -37.16 48.48
N TYR A 6 -6.52 -36.79 47.26
CA TYR A 6 -6.25 -37.66 46.09
C TYR A 6 -5.76 -36.74 44.95
N LYS A 7 -4.45 -36.70 44.67
CA LYS A 7 -3.70 -37.50 43.67
C LYS A 7 -3.75 -36.90 42.26
N ASN A 8 -2.55 -36.84 41.67
CA ASN A 8 -2.22 -36.71 40.25
C ASN A 8 -2.22 -35.29 39.69
N GLN A 9 -1.05 -34.68 39.73
CA GLN A 9 -0.63 -33.55 38.91
C GLN A 9 0.02 -34.11 37.62
N PRO A 10 -0.60 -33.99 36.44
CA PRO A 10 0.10 -34.16 35.18
C PRO A 10 0.66 -32.80 34.73
N SER A 11 1.98 -32.71 34.77
CA SER A 11 2.88 -32.01 33.85
C SER A 11 2.32 -30.78 33.12
N ALA A 12 2.64 -29.60 33.67
CA ALA A 12 2.51 -28.30 33.02
C ALA A 12 3.50 -28.13 31.85
N ILE A 13 3.40 -28.94 30.79
CA ILE A 13 4.18 -28.75 29.56
C ILE A 13 3.35 -29.25 28.39
N LYS A 14 2.40 -28.43 27.90
CA LYS A 14 1.82 -28.55 26.54
C LYS A 14 0.95 -27.38 26.05
N LEU A 15 0.87 -26.26 26.77
CA LEU A 15 -0.01 -25.13 26.40
C LEU A 15 0.68 -23.93 25.73
N SER A 16 2.00 -23.95 25.54
CA SER A 16 2.73 -22.78 25.00
C SER A 16 2.79 -22.74 23.46
N HIS A 17 2.77 -23.89 22.78
CA HIS A 17 3.05 -23.93 21.35
C HIS A 17 1.81 -23.76 20.46
N ASP A 18 0.62 -24.05 21.00
CA ASP A 18 -0.66 -23.94 20.30
C ASP A 18 -1.25 -22.52 20.43
N GLY A 19 -1.10 -21.86 21.58
CA GLY A 19 -1.60 -20.49 21.81
C GLY A 19 -1.00 -19.44 20.88
N ASN A 20 0.30 -19.53 20.55
CA ASN A 20 0.93 -18.64 19.57
C ASN A 20 0.46 -18.91 18.13
N LYS A 21 0.18 -20.17 17.78
CA LYS A 21 -0.39 -20.50 16.47
C LYS A 21 -1.83 -20.05 16.36
N VAL A 22 -2.64 -20.22 17.39
CA VAL A 22 -4.05 -19.77 17.40
C VAL A 22 -4.12 -18.23 17.40
N ALA A 23 -3.20 -17.54 18.07
CA ALA A 23 -3.07 -16.09 18.01
C ALA A 23 -2.64 -15.60 16.62
N ALA A 24 -1.62 -16.23 16.01
CA ALA A 24 -1.17 -15.91 14.66
C ALA A 24 -2.23 -16.24 13.58
N LEU A 25 -2.98 -17.34 13.74
CA LEU A 25 -4.11 -17.70 12.87
C LEU A 25 -5.31 -16.75 13.05
N MET A 26 -5.55 -16.25 14.27
CA MET A 26 -6.53 -15.19 14.51
C MET A 26 -6.09 -13.84 13.93
N GLU A 27 -4.79 -13.54 13.94
CA GLU A 27 -4.23 -12.30 13.38
C GLU A 27 -4.24 -12.32 11.84
N SER A 28 -3.83 -13.43 11.23
CA SER A 28 -3.92 -13.67 9.78
C SER A 28 -5.37 -13.70 9.31
N GLY A 29 -6.27 -14.38 10.03
CA GLY A 29 -7.70 -14.38 9.71
C GLY A 29 -8.35 -13.00 9.83
N ARG A 30 -7.92 -12.17 10.79
CA ARG A 30 -8.36 -10.78 10.93
C ARG A 30 -7.82 -9.88 9.82
N VAL A 31 -6.58 -10.08 9.37
CA VAL A 31 -6.01 -9.33 8.25
C VAL A 31 -6.72 -9.70 6.95
N ASP A 32 -6.97 -10.99 6.71
CA ASP A 32 -7.75 -11.46 5.56
C ASP A 32 -9.19 -10.95 5.60
N GLU A 33 -9.81 -10.91 6.79
CA GLU A 33 -11.15 -10.34 6.99
C GLU A 33 -11.15 -8.83 6.75
N ILE A 34 -10.15 -8.08 7.24
CA ILE A 34 -9.98 -6.65 6.97
C ILE A 34 -9.77 -6.41 5.47
N VAL A 35 -8.92 -7.19 4.79
CA VAL A 35 -8.66 -7.08 3.35
C VAL A 35 -9.92 -7.42 2.54
N ALA A 36 -10.68 -8.45 2.93
CA ALA A 36 -11.92 -8.85 2.27
C ALA A 36 -13.06 -7.86 2.51
N GLU A 37 -13.21 -7.35 3.73
CA GLU A 37 -14.15 -6.29 4.11
C GLU A 37 -13.80 -5.00 3.36
N TYR A 38 -12.52 -4.66 3.20
CA TYR A 38 -12.09 -3.49 2.44
C TYR A 38 -12.29 -3.68 0.94
N LYS A 39 -12.04 -4.87 0.38
CA LYS A 39 -12.34 -5.17 -1.03
C LYS A 39 -13.83 -4.98 -1.33
N ARG A 40 -14.70 -5.43 -0.43
CA ARG A 40 -16.15 -5.19 -0.52
C ARG A 40 -16.51 -3.72 -0.34
N THR A 41 -15.87 -3.03 0.60
CA THR A 41 -16.12 -1.63 0.92
C THR A 41 -15.65 -0.70 -0.20
N ILE A 42 -14.51 -0.96 -0.84
CA ILE A 42 -14.03 -0.20 -2.01
C ILE A 42 -15.01 -0.38 -3.18
N LEU A 43 -15.43 -1.62 -3.46
CA LEU A 43 -16.38 -1.90 -4.54
C LEU A 43 -17.75 -1.26 -4.31
N ASN A 44 -18.23 -1.19 -3.07
CA ASN A 44 -19.54 -0.61 -2.75
C ASN A 44 -19.49 0.91 -2.48
N ARG A 45 -18.40 1.45 -1.92
CA ARG A 45 -18.27 2.88 -1.55
C ARG A 45 -17.86 3.76 -2.72
N ILE A 46 -17.35 3.17 -3.80
CA ILE A 46 -17.26 3.86 -5.10
C ILE A 46 -18.66 4.13 -5.67
N ASP A 47 -19.68 3.34 -5.29
CA ASP A 47 -20.99 3.37 -5.95
C ASP A 47 -22.16 3.94 -5.13
N ASP A 48 -22.19 3.93 -3.79
CA ASP A 48 -23.44 4.28 -3.06
C ASP A 48 -23.52 5.68 -2.41
N GLU A 49 -22.47 6.22 -1.77
CA GLU A 49 -22.55 7.56 -1.15
C GLU A 49 -22.26 8.73 -2.11
N TYR A 50 -21.70 8.46 -3.30
CA TYR A 50 -21.26 9.49 -4.26
C TYR A 50 -22.18 9.66 -5.48
N ASN A 51 -23.13 8.74 -5.71
CA ASN A 51 -23.74 8.59 -7.03
C ASN A 51 -25.03 9.39 -7.32
N LYS A 52 -25.73 9.95 -6.32
CA LYS A 52 -27.06 10.52 -6.59
C LYS A 52 -27.13 12.04 -6.82
N ASN A 53 -26.17 12.84 -6.35
CA ASN A 53 -26.15 14.31 -6.60
C ASN A 53 -24.77 14.89 -6.96
N THR A 54 -23.67 14.17 -6.73
CA THR A 54 -22.28 14.66 -6.89
C THR A 54 -21.67 14.43 -8.28
N LYS A 55 -22.30 13.60 -9.14
CA LYS A 55 -21.74 13.19 -10.44
C LYS A 55 -21.55 14.35 -11.43
N PHE A 56 -22.40 15.38 -11.42
CA PHE A 56 -22.29 16.50 -12.36
C PHE A 56 -21.29 17.55 -11.89
N SER A 57 -21.45 18.07 -10.67
CA SER A 57 -20.57 19.11 -10.11
C SER A 57 -19.11 18.65 -10.01
N ASN A 58 -18.87 17.40 -9.63
CA ASN A 58 -17.50 16.88 -9.54
C ASN A 58 -16.88 16.63 -10.92
N LYS A 59 -17.66 16.19 -11.92
CA LYS A 59 -17.14 16.06 -13.29
C LYS A 59 -16.75 17.41 -13.87
N VAL A 60 -17.58 18.44 -13.65
CA VAL A 60 -17.28 19.81 -14.09
C VAL A 60 -16.07 20.36 -13.34
N ALA A 61 -15.99 20.19 -12.02
CA ALA A 61 -14.83 20.60 -11.23
C ALA A 61 -13.54 19.89 -11.67
N ASP A 62 -13.61 18.60 -12.01
CA ASP A 62 -12.46 17.80 -12.46
C ASP A 62 -11.98 18.23 -13.84
N GLN A 63 -12.92 18.50 -14.74
CA GLN A 63 -12.62 19.05 -16.06
C GLN A 63 -12.02 20.44 -15.96
N ILE A 64 -12.54 21.31 -15.09
CA ILE A 64 -12.01 22.66 -14.85
C ILE A 64 -10.62 22.60 -14.21
N ALA A 65 -10.39 21.71 -13.24
CA ALA A 65 -9.08 21.56 -12.60
C ALA A 65 -8.03 21.01 -13.58
N GLN A 66 -8.39 20.03 -14.41
CA GLN A 66 -7.50 19.49 -15.44
C GLN A 66 -7.24 20.50 -16.57
N PHE A 67 -8.24 21.29 -16.96
CA PHE A 67 -8.11 22.30 -17.99
C PHE A 67 -7.30 23.52 -17.51
N GLY A 68 -7.58 24.01 -16.31
CA GLY A 68 -6.90 25.16 -15.70
C GLY A 68 -5.43 24.88 -15.36
N GLY A 69 -5.03 23.62 -15.18
CA GLY A 69 -3.64 23.21 -14.98
C GLY A 69 -2.84 22.96 -16.26
N SER A 70 -3.44 23.10 -17.45
CA SER A 70 -2.77 22.80 -18.72
C SER A 70 -1.94 23.96 -19.23
N TRP A 71 -0.72 23.68 -19.71
CA TRP A 71 0.13 24.63 -20.41
C TRP A 71 -0.55 25.29 -21.62
N LYS A 72 -1.44 24.56 -22.31
CA LYS A 72 -2.19 25.09 -23.46
C LYS A 72 -3.22 26.16 -23.04
N PHE A 73 -3.83 26.00 -21.86
CA PHE A 73 -4.80 26.96 -21.34
C PHE A 73 -4.12 28.30 -21.01
N ILE A 74 -2.95 28.25 -20.37
CA ILE A 74 -2.17 29.45 -20.02
C ILE A 74 -1.82 30.26 -21.27
N ILE A 75 -1.40 29.59 -22.36
CA ILE A 75 -1.04 30.24 -23.62
C ILE A 75 -2.26 30.89 -24.28
N ILE A 76 -3.39 30.18 -24.39
CA ILE A 76 -4.62 30.72 -25.00
C ILE A 76 -5.14 31.91 -24.17
N PHE A 77 -5.17 31.77 -22.84
CA PHE A 77 -5.61 32.83 -21.94
C PHE A 77 -4.74 34.09 -22.07
N GLY A 78 -3.41 33.92 -22.14
CA GLY A 78 -2.47 35.02 -22.39
C GLY A 78 -2.69 35.73 -23.73
N ILE A 79 -2.97 34.97 -24.80
CA ILE A 79 -3.28 35.53 -26.13
C ILE A 79 -4.58 36.36 -26.09
N ILE A 80 -5.62 35.86 -25.40
CA ILE A 80 -6.90 36.58 -25.26
C ILE A 80 -6.69 37.91 -24.51
N LEU A 81 -5.94 37.89 -23.40
CA LEU A 81 -5.61 39.12 -22.66
C LEU A 81 -4.82 40.10 -23.53
N PHE A 82 -3.84 39.61 -24.28
CA PHE A 82 -3.04 40.44 -25.19
C PHE A 82 -3.90 41.05 -26.31
N MET A 83 -4.81 40.27 -26.92
CA MET A 83 -5.77 40.78 -27.90
C MET A 83 -6.71 41.84 -27.29
N TRP A 84 -7.18 41.62 -26.06
CA TRP A 84 -8.04 42.58 -25.35
C TRP A 84 -7.32 43.91 -25.10
N MET A 85 -6.06 43.84 -24.66
CA MET A 85 -5.21 45.03 -24.48
C MET A 85 -5.00 45.75 -25.82
N LEU A 86 -4.69 45.03 -26.90
CA LEU A 86 -4.54 45.62 -28.24
C LEU A 86 -5.82 46.29 -28.73
N PHE A 87 -6.98 45.63 -28.57
CA PHE A 87 -8.28 46.15 -28.99
C PHE A 87 -8.66 47.46 -28.26
N ASN A 88 -8.38 47.54 -26.95
CA ASN A 88 -8.65 48.74 -26.15
C ASN A 88 -7.58 49.84 -26.32
N THR A 89 -6.35 49.50 -26.73
CA THR A 89 -5.25 50.46 -26.96
C THR A 89 -5.28 51.06 -28.39
N LEU A 90 -5.85 50.35 -29.37
CA LEU A 90 -5.95 50.82 -30.75
C LEU A 90 -6.88 52.05 -30.84
N ALA A 91 -6.34 53.14 -31.41
CA ALA A 91 -6.98 54.46 -31.48
C ALA A 91 -8.31 54.51 -32.28
N LEU A 92 -8.70 53.43 -32.97
CA LEU A 92 -9.97 53.30 -33.69
C LEU A 92 -11.20 53.23 -32.74
N THR A 93 -11.02 52.83 -31.48
CA THR A 93 -12.09 52.68 -30.49
C THR A 93 -12.09 53.83 -29.46
N LYS A 94 -11.33 54.91 -29.71
CA LYS A 94 -11.16 56.03 -28.77
C LYS A 94 -12.44 56.84 -28.48
N SER A 95 -13.50 56.65 -29.27
CA SER A 95 -14.83 57.24 -28.99
C SER A 95 -15.67 56.43 -28.01
N PHE A 96 -15.37 55.14 -27.83
CA PHE A 96 -16.02 54.25 -26.87
C PHE A 96 -14.97 53.87 -25.82
N HIS A 97 -14.78 54.75 -24.82
CA HIS A 97 -13.88 54.56 -23.67
C HIS A 97 -14.37 53.41 -22.77
N PHE A 98 -14.22 52.16 -23.23
CA PHE A 98 -14.70 50.99 -22.50
C PHE A 98 -13.72 50.55 -21.40
N ASP A 99 -12.40 50.59 -21.64
CA ASP A 99 -11.36 50.28 -20.64
C ASP A 99 -10.01 50.98 -20.98
N GLU A 100 -9.85 52.25 -20.58
CA GLU A 100 -8.63 53.03 -20.83
C GLU A 100 -7.50 52.64 -19.87
N ALA A 101 -6.24 52.81 -20.28
CA ALA A 101 -5.09 52.49 -19.42
C ALA A 101 -5.21 53.23 -18.08
N PRO A 102 -5.19 52.54 -16.92
CA PRO A 102 -4.49 51.28 -16.64
C PRO A 102 -5.34 49.98 -16.65
N PHE A 103 -6.44 49.89 -17.40
CA PHE A 103 -7.31 48.70 -17.55
C PHE A 103 -7.97 48.21 -16.25
N ILE A 104 -8.82 49.07 -15.66
CA ILE A 104 -9.45 48.79 -14.35
C ILE A 104 -10.40 47.60 -14.39
N LEU A 105 -11.13 47.39 -15.49
CA LEU A 105 -12.08 46.30 -15.63
C LEU A 105 -11.36 44.95 -15.78
N LEU A 106 -10.28 44.93 -16.58
CA LEU A 106 -9.44 43.75 -16.73
C LEU A 106 -8.80 43.37 -15.39
N ASN A 107 -8.28 44.35 -14.65
CA ASN A 107 -7.68 44.11 -13.35
C ASN A 107 -8.69 43.56 -12.32
N LEU A 108 -9.93 44.08 -12.32
CA LEU A 108 -11.02 43.57 -11.49
C LEU A 108 -11.37 42.12 -11.83
N CYS A 109 -11.49 41.80 -13.13
CA CYS A 109 -11.79 40.44 -13.59
C CYS A 109 -10.69 39.45 -13.22
N LEU A 110 -9.42 39.81 -13.41
CA LEU A 110 -8.28 38.95 -13.04
C LEU A 110 -8.23 38.70 -11.53
N SER A 111 -8.50 39.74 -10.73
CA SER A 111 -8.52 39.62 -9.26
C SER A 111 -9.61 38.65 -8.79
N PHE A 112 -10.80 38.73 -9.37
CA PHE A 112 -11.90 37.81 -9.09
C PHE A 112 -11.58 36.38 -9.54
N LEU A 113 -11.01 36.21 -10.74
CA LEU A 113 -10.60 34.91 -11.26
C LEU A 113 -9.58 34.23 -10.35
N ALA A 114 -8.57 34.98 -9.88
CA ALA A 114 -7.57 34.48 -8.94
C ALA A 114 -8.17 34.10 -7.58
N ALA A 115 -9.13 34.89 -7.08
CA ALA A 115 -9.81 34.59 -5.82
C ALA A 115 -10.61 33.27 -5.86
N PHE A 116 -11.26 32.97 -6.99
CA PHE A 116 -11.97 31.70 -7.19
C PHE A 116 -11.05 30.51 -7.46
N GLN A 117 -9.85 30.77 -7.98
CA GLN A 117 -8.90 29.72 -8.33
C GLN A 117 -8.39 28.98 -7.08
N ALA A 118 -8.05 29.68 -6.00
CA ALA A 118 -7.47 29.07 -4.80
C ALA A 118 -8.38 28.03 -4.12
N PRO A 119 -9.69 28.28 -3.89
CA PRO A 119 -10.60 27.26 -3.35
C PRO A 119 -10.81 26.06 -4.29
N ILE A 120 -10.88 26.27 -5.60
CA ILE A 120 -11.05 25.18 -6.58
C ILE A 120 -9.81 24.27 -6.56
N ILE A 121 -8.61 24.87 -6.54
CA ILE A 121 -7.36 24.12 -6.39
C ILE A 121 -7.38 23.36 -5.06
N MET A 122 -7.73 24.02 -3.95
CA MET A 122 -7.76 23.41 -2.61
C MET A 122 -8.77 22.25 -2.53
N MET A 123 -9.95 22.36 -3.14
CA MET A 123 -10.92 21.26 -3.22
C MET A 123 -10.39 20.09 -4.03
N SER A 124 -9.71 20.37 -5.16
CA SER A 124 -9.10 19.33 -5.99
C SER A 124 -7.96 18.61 -5.25
N GLN A 125 -7.16 19.36 -4.48
CA GLN A 125 -6.06 18.85 -3.66
C GLN A 125 -6.58 18.02 -2.48
N ASN A 126 -7.59 18.51 -1.76
CA ASN A 126 -8.17 17.79 -0.61
C ASN A 126 -8.70 16.40 -1.03
N ARG A 127 -9.29 16.31 -2.23
CA ARG A 127 -9.75 15.03 -2.78
C ARG A 127 -8.61 14.13 -3.26
N GLN A 128 -7.52 14.69 -3.80
CA GLN A 128 -6.32 13.90 -4.12
C GLN A 128 -5.69 13.35 -2.83
N ALA A 129 -5.48 14.19 -1.81
CA ALA A 129 -4.94 13.78 -0.52
C ALA A 129 -5.77 12.68 0.17
N ALA A 130 -7.10 12.73 0.05
CA ALA A 130 -7.96 11.66 0.58
C ALA A 130 -7.75 10.32 -0.15
N ARG A 131 -7.51 10.34 -1.47
CA ARG A 131 -7.17 9.14 -2.25
C ARG A 131 -5.79 8.63 -1.90
N ASP A 132 -4.80 9.52 -1.84
CA ASP A 132 -3.40 9.19 -1.54
C ASP A 132 -3.27 8.56 -0.15
N LYS A 133 -4.02 9.07 0.84
CA LYS A 133 -4.07 8.47 2.18
C LYS A 133 -4.59 7.03 2.15
N ASN A 134 -5.65 6.79 1.38
CA ASN A 134 -6.24 5.46 1.28
C ASN A 134 -5.29 4.48 0.59
N GLU A 135 -4.65 4.93 -0.50
CA GLU A 135 -3.63 4.15 -1.21
C GLU A 135 -2.42 3.85 -0.33
N SER A 136 -1.97 4.81 0.48
CA SER A 136 -0.87 4.62 1.44
C SER A 136 -1.16 3.53 2.47
N ILE A 137 -2.38 3.45 3.00
CA ILE A 137 -2.79 2.41 3.95
C ILE A 137 -2.76 1.02 3.29
N VAL A 138 -3.23 0.93 2.04
CA VAL A 138 -3.22 -0.33 1.28
C VAL A 138 -1.79 -0.78 0.99
N ASN A 139 -0.93 0.14 0.53
CA ASN A 139 0.47 -0.16 0.27
C ASN A 139 1.20 -0.63 1.54
N PHE A 140 0.89 -0.03 2.69
CA PHE A 140 1.41 -0.48 3.98
C PHE A 140 0.97 -1.92 4.31
N ALA A 141 -0.31 -2.25 4.14
CA ALA A 141 -0.82 -3.59 4.42
C ALA A 141 -0.22 -4.67 3.49
N ILE A 142 -0.06 -4.37 2.19
CA ILE A 142 0.59 -5.26 1.24
C ILE A 142 2.05 -5.49 1.63
N ASN A 143 2.77 -4.41 1.97
CA ASN A 143 4.17 -4.51 2.37
C ASN A 143 4.34 -5.32 3.66
N TYR A 144 3.46 -5.10 4.64
CA TYR A 144 3.45 -5.88 5.88
C TYR A 144 3.22 -7.37 5.62
N ARG A 145 2.27 -7.71 4.74
CA ARG A 145 2.03 -9.11 4.34
C ARG A 145 3.22 -9.74 3.61
N ALA A 146 3.87 -8.98 2.74
CA ALA A 146 5.07 -9.44 2.04
C ALA A 146 6.23 -9.69 3.01
N GLU A 147 6.38 -8.85 4.04
CA GLU A 147 7.38 -9.03 5.10
C GLU A 147 7.10 -10.31 5.91
N GLU A 148 5.84 -10.56 6.28
CA GLU A 148 5.42 -11.79 6.96
C GLU A 148 5.69 -13.05 6.12
N GLU A 149 5.41 -12.99 4.82
CA GLU A 149 5.69 -14.11 3.90
C GLU A 149 7.19 -14.38 3.75
N VAL A 150 8.01 -13.32 3.76
CA VAL A 150 9.47 -13.45 3.77
C VAL A 150 9.96 -14.12 5.06
N ASP A 151 9.42 -13.75 6.22
CA ASP A 151 9.77 -14.39 7.49
C ASP A 151 9.38 -15.88 7.52
N ASP A 152 8.20 -16.23 7.02
CA ASP A 152 7.79 -17.64 6.91
C ASP A 152 8.68 -18.44 5.94
N MET A 153 9.04 -17.85 4.81
CA MET A 153 10.01 -18.45 3.87
C MET A 153 11.37 -18.67 4.54
N GLN A 154 11.88 -17.70 5.31
CA GLN A 154 13.13 -17.86 6.07
C GLN A 154 13.01 -18.99 7.10
N GLY A 155 11.87 -19.09 7.78
CA GLY A 155 11.58 -20.20 8.70
C GLY A 155 11.59 -21.56 8.00
N HIS A 156 11.01 -21.66 6.81
CA HIS A 156 11.05 -22.87 5.99
C HIS A 156 12.48 -23.22 5.55
N LEU A 157 13.27 -22.24 5.13
CA LEU A 157 14.66 -22.45 4.72
C LEU A 157 15.53 -22.96 5.86
N HIS A 158 15.43 -22.38 7.06
CA HIS A 158 16.15 -22.87 8.23
C HIS A 158 15.76 -24.31 8.61
N ARG A 159 14.48 -24.68 8.49
CA ARG A 159 14.03 -26.06 8.72
C ARG A 159 14.65 -27.03 7.72
N ILE A 160 14.67 -26.66 6.44
CA ILE A 160 15.30 -27.46 5.38
C ILE A 160 16.79 -27.62 5.65
N GLU A 161 17.49 -26.54 6.00
CA GLU A 161 18.93 -26.58 6.33
C GLU A 161 19.22 -27.52 7.51
N GLU A 162 18.40 -27.47 8.56
CA GLU A 162 18.53 -28.36 9.72
C GLU A 162 18.31 -29.84 9.34
N ASP A 163 17.31 -30.12 8.50
CA ASP A 163 17.01 -31.47 8.04
C ASP A 163 18.11 -32.02 7.12
N GLU A 164 18.66 -31.19 6.23
CA GLU A 164 19.81 -31.56 5.39
C GLU A 164 21.07 -31.84 6.23
N MET A 165 21.35 -31.01 7.23
CA MET A 165 22.46 -31.23 8.17
C MET A 165 22.34 -32.58 8.89
N LYS A 166 21.14 -32.92 9.38
CA LYS A 166 20.88 -34.23 10.01
C LYS A 166 21.08 -35.40 9.04
N ARG A 167 20.66 -35.24 7.78
CA ARG A 167 20.89 -36.25 6.73
C ARG A 167 22.38 -36.45 6.46
N PHE A 168 23.15 -35.37 6.38
CA PHE A 168 24.61 -35.45 6.22
C PHE A 168 25.29 -36.14 7.40
N GLU A 169 24.91 -35.81 8.64
CA GLU A 169 25.45 -36.46 9.83
C GLU A 169 25.12 -37.96 9.86
N TYR A 170 23.88 -38.33 9.51
CA TYR A 170 23.46 -39.73 9.40
C TYR A 170 24.29 -40.49 8.35
N LEU A 171 24.46 -39.91 7.15
CA LEU A 171 25.28 -40.50 6.09
C LEU A 171 26.76 -40.66 6.50
N GLU A 172 27.32 -39.67 7.21
CA GLU A 172 28.70 -39.75 7.70
C GLU A 172 28.88 -40.90 8.70
N ASN A 173 27.89 -41.10 9.58
CA ASN A 173 27.90 -42.18 10.56
C ASN A 173 27.74 -43.58 9.92
N GLU A 174 26.87 -43.71 8.92
CA GLU A 174 26.74 -44.94 8.11
C GLU A 174 28.06 -45.27 7.39
N LEU A 175 28.68 -44.29 6.73
CA LEU A 175 29.98 -44.47 6.08
C LEU A 175 31.08 -44.90 7.06
N LYS A 176 31.14 -44.30 8.25
CA LYS A 176 32.06 -44.71 9.32
C LYS A 176 31.83 -46.16 9.74
N THR A 177 30.59 -46.57 9.86
CA THR A 177 30.20 -47.94 10.25
C THR A 177 30.61 -48.95 9.19
N VAL A 178 30.27 -48.70 7.92
CA VAL A 178 30.67 -49.54 6.79
C VAL A 178 32.18 -49.67 6.68
N LYS A 179 32.92 -48.56 6.83
CA LYS A 179 34.40 -48.58 6.85
C LYS A 179 34.95 -49.46 7.97
N LYS A 180 34.36 -49.40 9.17
CA LYS A 180 34.77 -50.21 10.32
C LYS A 180 34.50 -51.71 10.09
N LEU A 181 33.35 -52.05 9.49
CA LEU A 181 33.01 -53.42 9.12
C LEU A 181 33.99 -53.98 8.07
N LEU A 182 34.31 -53.21 7.03
CA LEU A 182 35.30 -53.61 6.02
C LEU A 182 36.68 -53.89 6.63
N LEU A 183 37.16 -53.01 7.53
CA LEU A 183 38.43 -53.21 8.23
C LEU A 183 38.41 -54.46 9.12
N SER A 184 37.28 -54.74 9.79
CA SER A 184 37.13 -55.95 10.59
C SER A 184 37.20 -57.21 9.73
N ILE A 185 36.49 -57.23 8.59
CA ILE A 185 36.51 -58.36 7.64
C ILE A 185 37.92 -58.58 7.08
N GLU A 186 38.62 -57.51 6.68
CA GLU A 186 39.99 -57.60 6.18
C GLU A 186 40.94 -58.21 7.23
N SER A 187 40.77 -57.82 8.50
CA SER A 187 41.58 -58.36 9.61
C SER A 187 41.32 -59.85 9.88
N GLU A 188 40.07 -60.30 9.75
CA GLU A 188 39.69 -61.71 9.89
C GLU A 188 40.23 -62.58 8.74
N ILE A 189 40.14 -62.07 7.50
CA ILE A 189 40.74 -62.74 6.33
C ILE A 189 42.25 -62.90 6.50
N LYS A 190 42.94 -61.89 7.06
CA LYS A 190 44.39 -61.94 7.29
C LYS A 190 44.80 -62.92 8.39
N LYS A 191 43.92 -63.23 9.34
CA LYS A 191 44.16 -64.25 10.39
C LYS A 191 43.88 -65.68 9.92
N SER A 192 43.02 -65.86 8.91
CA SER A 192 42.66 -67.17 8.35
C SER A 192 43.64 -67.69 7.30
N LYS A 193 44.66 -66.92 6.94
CA LYS A 193 45.80 -67.30 6.09
C LYS A 193 47.03 -67.52 6.94
#